data_AF-A0A7S2ADE6-F1
#
_entry.id   AF-A0A7S2ADE6-F1
#
_cell.length_a   1.000
_cell.length_b   1.000
_cell.length_c   1.000
_cell.angle_alpha   90.00
_cell.angle_beta   90.00
_cell.angle_gamma   90.00
#
_symmetry.space_group_name_H-M   'P 1'
#
loop_
_entity.id
_entity.type
_entity.pdbx_description
1 polymer ?
#
loop_
_entity_poly.entity_id
_entity_poly.type
_entity_poly.pdbx_seq_one_letter_code
_entity_poly.pdbx_strand_id
1 'polypeptide(L)'
;AQKMARIAKAALVLLLPGSEALLVSQSQQAQSEDLSCICLNWADIYKESKHHNVTCGQGMELFHVMDSMNVGLEHNVRNKVALAKNHAGASQALDKLKSTLVYKEFCTNFFMKANFNYCVNKRFQPKKDDLHSSKGTWCYVSNKCKLPSATPIPYTDLSAKLCSRQLDETLGKLLIEDAVKLGISQNLDQQMIAGHAYIYRDMNVSEVTEPVLQEIMNAQEGKGGTLVSNSKEMHGKRLVVRGHSVYEHTFNKTWVGHAHWDVKCIRDC
;
A
#
# COMPACT_ATOMS: atom_id res chain seq x y z
N ALA A 1 53.20 26.51 -26.17
CA ALA A 1 54.04 25.45 -25.58
C ALA A 1 54.53 25.90 -24.21
N GLN A 2 53.87 25.48 -23.13
CA GLN A 2 54.34 25.75 -21.77
C GLN A 2 53.90 24.60 -20.85
N LYS A 3 54.87 24.20 -20.02
CA LYS A 3 55.02 22.87 -19.43
C LYS A 3 54.10 22.65 -18.23
N MET A 4 53.61 21.41 -18.14
CA MET A 4 53.03 20.82 -16.95
C MET A 4 54.04 20.75 -15.80
N ALA A 5 53.58 21.07 -14.58
CA ALA A 5 54.21 20.65 -13.34
C ALA A 5 53.13 20.02 -12.44
N ARG A 6 53.21 18.69 -12.29
CA ARG A 6 52.40 17.89 -11.36
C ARG A 6 53.04 17.96 -9.99
N ILE A 7 52.31 18.43 -8.97
CA ILE A 7 52.70 18.28 -7.56
C ILE A 7 51.95 17.07 -7.01
N ALA A 8 52.68 15.98 -6.82
CA ALA A 8 52.21 14.83 -6.06
C ALA A 8 52.25 15.17 -4.57
N LYS A 9 51.08 15.25 -3.93
CA LYS A 9 50.97 15.29 -2.46
C LYS A 9 50.96 13.85 -1.96
N ALA A 10 52.08 13.42 -1.39
CA ALA A 10 52.17 12.22 -0.57
C ALA A 10 51.37 12.46 0.73
N ALA A 11 50.27 11.74 0.90
CA ALA A 11 49.54 11.69 2.15
C ALA A 11 50.21 10.65 3.06
N LEU A 12 50.83 11.14 4.13
CA LEU A 12 51.41 10.36 5.21
C LEU A 12 50.29 9.69 6.01
N VAL A 13 50.15 8.38 5.85
CA VAL A 13 49.24 7.56 6.68
C VAL A 13 49.93 7.30 8.02
N LEU A 14 49.49 8.02 9.05
CA LEU A 14 49.84 7.74 10.44
C LEU A 14 49.00 6.55 10.93
N LEU A 15 49.66 5.40 11.09
CA LEU A 15 49.12 4.23 11.78
C LEU A 15 49.14 4.51 13.28
N LEU A 16 47.99 4.81 13.88
CA LEU A 16 47.81 4.83 15.33
C LEU A 16 47.44 3.42 15.82
N PRO A 17 48.17 2.85 16.78
CA PRO A 17 47.80 1.60 17.44
C PRO A 17 46.85 1.89 18.62
N GLY A 18 45.88 1.00 18.83
CA GLY A 18 45.22 0.86 20.13
C GLY A 18 44.00 1.75 20.36
N SER A 19 42.86 1.29 19.85
CA SER A 19 41.56 1.50 20.48
C SER A 19 40.68 0.31 20.11
N GLU A 20 40.70 -0.72 20.95
CA GLU A 20 39.66 -1.74 21.00
C GLU A 20 38.37 -1.03 21.41
N ALA A 21 37.72 -0.40 20.42
CA ALA A 21 36.38 0.11 20.59
C ALA A 21 35.49 -1.07 20.93
N LEU A 22 34.85 -1.00 22.10
CA LEU A 22 33.70 -1.83 22.45
C LEU A 22 32.76 -1.87 21.25
N LEU A 23 32.81 -2.95 20.47
CA LEU A 23 31.73 -3.37 19.61
C LEU A 23 30.60 -3.80 20.54
N VAL A 24 29.86 -2.79 20.99
CA VAL A 24 28.62 -2.96 21.74
C VAL A 24 27.73 -3.89 20.93
N SER A 25 27.57 -5.08 21.48
CA SER A 25 26.71 -6.17 21.05
C SER A 25 25.23 -5.72 21.03
N GLN A 26 24.85 -4.95 20.01
CA GLN A 26 23.47 -4.49 19.77
C GLN A 26 22.73 -5.33 18.72
N SER A 27 23.23 -6.50 18.32
CA SER A 27 22.72 -7.20 17.13
C SER A 27 21.73 -8.34 17.36
N GLN A 28 21.32 -8.69 18.60
CA GLN A 28 20.53 -9.93 18.79
C GLN A 28 19.45 -9.87 19.88
N GLN A 29 18.73 -8.77 20.01
CA GLN A 29 17.33 -8.89 20.42
C GLN A 29 16.51 -9.09 19.15
N ALA A 30 16.56 -10.31 18.61
CA ALA A 30 15.45 -10.83 17.84
C ALA A 30 14.25 -10.84 18.80
N GLN A 31 13.54 -9.72 18.88
CA GLN A 31 12.27 -9.64 19.57
C GLN A 31 11.46 -10.80 19.02
N SER A 32 11.06 -11.74 19.87
CA SER A 32 10.14 -12.78 19.45
C SER A 32 8.90 -12.04 18.94
N GLU A 33 8.73 -11.98 17.63
CA GLU A 33 7.61 -11.28 17.05
C GLU A 33 6.36 -11.95 17.62
N ASP A 34 5.57 -11.16 18.36
CA ASP A 34 4.31 -11.61 18.88
C ASP A 34 3.47 -12.08 17.69
N LEU A 35 3.30 -13.40 17.56
CA LEU A 35 2.61 -14.02 16.44
C LEU A 35 1.19 -13.47 16.28
N SER A 36 0.59 -12.96 17.37
CA SER A 36 -0.73 -12.34 17.33
C SER A 36 -0.76 -11.03 16.52
N CYS A 37 0.40 -10.40 16.30
CA CYS A 37 0.58 -9.18 15.53
C CYS A 37 0.98 -9.42 14.07
N ILE A 38 1.13 -10.66 13.62
CA ILE A 38 1.37 -10.95 12.20
C ILE A 38 0.08 -10.67 11.42
N CYS A 39 0.24 -10.06 10.24
CA CYS A 39 -0.90 -9.79 9.36
C CYS A 39 -1.57 -11.10 8.95
N LEU A 40 -2.88 -11.15 9.13
CA LEU A 40 -3.73 -12.26 8.76
C LEU A 40 -4.10 -12.16 7.27
N ASN A 41 -4.42 -13.31 6.66
CA ASN A 41 -4.84 -13.39 5.27
C ASN A 41 -6.23 -12.75 5.09
N TRP A 42 -6.37 -11.83 4.12
CA TRP A 42 -7.62 -11.09 3.91
C TRP A 42 -8.79 -12.01 3.56
N ALA A 43 -8.63 -12.92 2.61
CA ALA A 43 -9.71 -13.82 2.18
C ALA A 43 -10.16 -14.76 3.30
N ASP A 44 -9.23 -15.29 4.09
CA ASP A 44 -9.54 -16.23 5.16
C ASP A 44 -10.40 -15.56 6.25
N ILE A 45 -10.08 -14.32 6.60
CA ILE A 45 -10.85 -13.53 7.57
C ILE A 45 -12.35 -13.43 7.22
N TYR A 46 -12.66 -13.24 5.92
CA TYR A 46 -14.04 -13.10 5.48
C TYR A 46 -14.72 -14.44 5.18
N LYS A 47 -13.97 -15.46 4.73
CA LYS A 47 -14.49 -16.84 4.57
C LYS A 47 -14.87 -17.43 5.92
N GLU A 48 -14.03 -17.22 6.93
CA GLU A 48 -14.24 -17.59 8.32
C GLU A 48 -15.04 -16.54 9.10
N SER A 49 -15.89 -15.77 8.42
CA SER A 49 -16.72 -14.74 9.06
C SER A 49 -17.61 -15.28 10.18
N LYS A 50 -17.91 -16.59 10.20
CA LYS A 50 -18.56 -17.25 11.35
C LYS A 50 -17.70 -17.26 12.61
N HIS A 51 -16.38 -17.34 12.47
CA HIS A 51 -15.42 -17.31 13.57
C HIS A 51 -15.04 -15.88 13.94
N HIS A 52 -14.73 -15.04 12.95
CA HIS A 52 -14.25 -13.68 13.21
C HIS A 52 -15.35 -12.63 13.41
N ASN A 53 -16.58 -12.90 12.94
CA ASN A 53 -17.73 -11.98 12.98
C ASN A 53 -17.47 -10.58 12.37
N VAL A 54 -16.48 -10.48 11.49
CA VAL A 54 -16.14 -9.24 10.79
C VAL A 54 -16.88 -9.14 9.45
N THR A 55 -17.23 -7.93 9.07
CA THR A 55 -17.84 -7.58 7.79
C THR A 55 -17.02 -6.48 7.15
N CYS A 56 -16.83 -6.55 5.82
CA CYS A 56 -16.06 -5.53 5.13
C CYS A 56 -16.64 -4.12 5.38
N GLY A 57 -15.76 -3.17 5.71
CA GLY A 57 -16.10 -1.81 6.15
C GLY A 57 -16.03 -1.60 7.66
N GLN A 58 -15.84 -2.67 8.44
CA GLN A 58 -15.50 -2.58 9.87
C GLN A 58 -14.01 -2.37 10.13
N GLY A 59 -13.13 -2.49 9.13
CA GLY A 59 -11.72 -2.10 9.26
C GLY A 59 -11.48 -0.70 8.71
N MET A 60 -10.48 -0.58 7.83
CA MET A 60 -10.18 0.65 7.08
C MET A 60 -10.34 0.47 5.56
N GLU A 61 -11.04 -0.57 5.09
CA GLU A 61 -11.21 -0.93 3.67
C GLU A 61 -11.83 0.23 2.86
N LEU A 62 -12.82 0.90 3.47
CA LEU A 62 -13.61 1.96 2.84
C LEU A 62 -13.20 3.35 3.31
N PHE A 63 -12.01 3.50 3.91
CA PHE A 63 -11.56 4.77 4.49
C PHE A 63 -11.61 5.93 3.49
N HIS A 64 -11.17 5.70 2.25
CA HIS A 64 -11.16 6.71 1.18
C HIS A 64 -12.59 7.09 0.71
N VAL A 65 -13.51 6.14 0.69
CA VAL A 65 -14.93 6.38 0.34
C VAL A 65 -15.55 7.29 1.40
N MET A 66 -15.36 6.94 2.67
CA MET A 66 -15.94 7.68 3.77
C MET A 66 -15.40 9.11 3.90
N ASP A 67 -14.10 9.30 3.66
CA ASP A 67 -13.48 10.62 3.65
C ASP A 67 -14.08 11.52 2.55
N SER A 68 -14.40 10.94 1.38
CA SER A 68 -14.99 11.67 0.25
C SER A 68 -16.46 12.03 0.43
N MET A 69 -17.23 11.23 1.16
CA MET A 69 -18.69 11.39 1.21
C MET A 69 -19.14 12.54 2.13
N ASN A 70 -18.21 13.22 2.82
CA ASN A 70 -18.52 14.29 3.80
C ASN A 70 -19.70 13.93 4.72
N VAL A 71 -19.91 12.63 4.95
CA VAL A 71 -20.92 12.13 5.86
C VAL A 71 -20.55 12.78 7.17
N GLY A 72 -21.42 13.63 7.72
CA GLY A 72 -21.19 14.49 8.89
C GLY A 72 -20.90 13.74 10.19
N LEU A 73 -20.32 12.55 10.11
CA LEU A 73 -19.51 11.91 11.12
C LEU A 73 -18.48 12.93 11.57
N GLU A 74 -18.64 13.39 12.81
CA GLU A 74 -17.70 14.29 13.48
C GLU A 74 -16.25 13.88 13.21
N HIS A 75 -15.35 14.86 13.19
CA HIS A 75 -13.92 14.65 12.95
C HIS A 75 -13.31 13.54 13.84
N ASN A 76 -13.90 13.30 15.01
CA ASN A 76 -13.54 12.25 15.96
C ASN A 76 -13.83 10.80 15.49
N VAL A 77 -14.72 10.61 14.51
CA VAL A 77 -15.03 9.29 13.93
C VAL A 77 -14.04 8.92 12.82
N ARG A 78 -13.47 9.91 12.11
CA ARG A 78 -12.51 9.65 11.02
C ARG A 78 -11.21 8.98 11.48
N ASN A 79 -10.81 9.23 12.73
CA ASN A 79 -9.58 8.68 13.30
C ASN A 79 -9.78 7.36 14.05
N LYS A 80 -11.02 6.93 14.29
CA LYS A 80 -11.30 5.64 14.94
C LYS A 80 -11.62 4.62 13.86
N VAL A 81 -10.86 3.53 13.89
CA VAL A 81 -11.12 2.32 13.10
C VAL A 81 -12.60 1.95 13.19
N ALA A 82 -13.15 1.48 12.07
CA ALA A 82 -14.46 0.90 11.93
C ALA A 82 -15.63 1.89 11.95
N LEU A 83 -16.48 1.74 10.95
CA LEU A 83 -17.93 1.83 11.17
C LEU A 83 -18.30 0.74 12.19
N ALA A 84 -18.07 1.00 13.48
CA ALA A 84 -18.44 0.07 14.53
C ALA A 84 -19.93 -0.24 14.39
N LYS A 85 -20.31 -1.52 14.31
CA LYS A 85 -21.70 -1.99 14.19
C LYS A 85 -22.64 -1.33 15.21
N ASN A 86 -22.11 -0.90 16.35
CA ASN A 86 -22.83 -0.23 17.42
C ASN A 86 -23.08 1.26 17.27
N HIS A 87 -22.35 1.94 16.38
CA HIS A 87 -22.66 3.32 16.11
C HIS A 87 -23.80 3.33 15.11
N ALA A 88 -25.02 3.64 15.55
CA ALA A 88 -26.24 3.51 14.74
C ALA A 88 -26.11 4.18 13.36
N GLY A 89 -25.51 5.38 13.30
CA GLY A 89 -25.25 6.08 12.04
C GLY A 89 -24.21 5.40 11.15
N ALA A 90 -23.25 4.69 11.74
CA ALA A 90 -22.22 3.96 11.00
C ALA A 90 -22.78 2.69 10.36
N SER A 91 -23.61 1.93 11.09
CA SER A 91 -24.29 0.76 10.53
C SER A 91 -25.20 1.15 9.37
N GLN A 92 -25.99 2.22 9.54
CA GLN A 92 -26.88 2.70 8.47
C GLN A 92 -26.11 3.15 7.22
N ALA A 93 -24.98 3.86 7.40
CA ALA A 93 -24.13 4.25 6.28
C ALA A 93 -23.54 3.03 5.56
N LEU A 94 -23.08 2.02 6.31
CA LEU A 94 -22.57 0.78 5.74
C LEU A 94 -23.66 0.02 4.98
N ASP A 95 -24.88 -0.06 5.53
CA ASP A 95 -25.99 -0.75 4.89
C ASP A 95 -26.41 -0.09 3.58
N LYS A 96 -26.38 1.24 3.51
CA LYS A 96 -26.55 1.96 2.24
C LYS A 96 -25.42 1.63 1.26
N LEU A 97 -24.17 1.67 1.74
CA LEU A 97 -22.98 1.38 0.91
C LEU A 97 -23.01 -0.03 0.33
N LYS A 98 -23.46 -1.05 1.08
CA LYS A 98 -23.52 -2.46 0.62
C LYS A 98 -24.23 -2.66 -0.72
N SER A 99 -25.19 -1.80 -1.05
CA SER A 99 -25.94 -1.85 -2.31
C SER A 99 -25.25 -1.15 -3.49
N THR A 100 -24.16 -0.43 -3.25
CA THR A 100 -23.47 0.40 -4.25
C THR A 100 -22.41 -0.39 -5.03
N LEU A 101 -22.10 0.09 -6.24
CA LEU A 101 -20.97 -0.44 -7.03
C LEU A 101 -19.63 -0.27 -6.30
N VAL A 102 -19.49 0.78 -5.49
CA VAL A 102 -18.28 1.04 -4.69
C VAL A 102 -18.04 -0.10 -3.70
N TYR A 103 -19.06 -0.50 -2.93
CA TYR A 103 -18.92 -1.62 -2.01
C TYR A 103 -18.63 -2.93 -2.75
N LYS A 104 -19.32 -3.17 -3.86
CA LYS A 104 -19.08 -4.36 -4.69
C LYS A 104 -17.60 -4.41 -5.13
N GLU A 105 -17.05 -3.30 -5.57
CA GLU A 105 -15.67 -3.23 -6.07
C GLU A 105 -14.64 -3.42 -4.96
N PHE A 106 -14.69 -2.60 -3.90
CA PHE A 106 -13.70 -2.66 -2.83
C PHE A 106 -13.89 -3.90 -1.94
N CYS A 107 -15.10 -4.15 -1.47
CA CYS A 107 -15.33 -5.24 -0.53
C CYS A 107 -15.45 -6.59 -1.25
N THR A 108 -16.43 -6.73 -2.15
CA THR A 108 -16.78 -8.04 -2.70
C THR A 108 -15.77 -8.54 -3.74
N ASN A 109 -15.23 -7.65 -4.56
CA ASN A 109 -14.30 -8.01 -5.63
C ASN A 109 -12.83 -7.98 -5.21
N PHE A 110 -12.46 -7.16 -4.22
CA PHE A 110 -11.08 -7.04 -3.78
C PHE A 110 -10.84 -7.64 -2.39
N PHE A 111 -11.21 -6.96 -1.30
CA PHE A 111 -10.82 -7.36 0.07
C PHE A 111 -11.29 -8.78 0.46
N MET A 112 -12.52 -9.16 0.09
CA MET A 112 -13.06 -10.48 0.42
C MET A 112 -12.47 -11.62 -0.43
N LYS A 113 -11.74 -11.31 -1.49
CA LYS A 113 -11.12 -12.28 -2.40
C LYS A 113 -9.59 -12.30 -2.32
N ALA A 114 -8.98 -11.24 -1.78
CA ALA A 114 -7.54 -11.09 -1.65
C ALA A 114 -6.93 -12.21 -0.80
N ASN A 115 -6.32 -13.20 -1.43
CA ASN A 115 -5.70 -14.33 -0.76
C ASN A 115 -4.22 -14.05 -0.48
N PHE A 116 -3.97 -13.01 0.30
CA PHE A 116 -2.64 -12.63 0.77
C PHE A 116 -2.75 -11.94 2.13
N ASN A 117 -1.62 -11.69 2.78
CA ASN A 117 -1.56 -11.01 4.08
C ASN A 117 -0.73 -9.71 4.07
N TYR A 118 -0.38 -9.20 2.88
CA TYR A 118 0.26 -7.90 2.74
C TYR A 118 -0.56 -6.78 3.37
N CYS A 119 0.13 -5.82 4.00
CA CYS A 119 -0.47 -4.54 4.34
C CYS A 119 -0.77 -3.73 3.07
N VAL A 120 -1.96 -3.14 3.03
CA VAL A 120 -2.41 -2.30 1.91
C VAL A 120 -2.47 -0.84 2.31
N ASN A 121 -2.34 0.10 1.37
CA ASN A 121 -2.55 1.51 1.65
C ASN A 121 -3.96 1.72 2.20
N LYS A 122 -4.07 2.44 3.33
CA LYS A 122 -5.34 2.77 3.97
C LYS A 122 -6.25 3.57 3.03
N ARG A 123 -5.67 4.52 2.28
CA ARG A 123 -6.36 5.25 1.22
C ARG A 123 -6.12 4.54 -0.10
N PHE A 124 -7.18 4.30 -0.87
CA PHE A 124 -7.04 3.93 -2.28
C PHE A 124 -6.50 5.12 -3.07
N GLN A 125 -5.51 4.87 -3.93
CA GLN A 125 -4.84 5.90 -4.73
C GLN A 125 -4.30 7.05 -3.86
N PRO A 126 -3.41 6.78 -2.88
CA PRO A 126 -2.88 7.80 -1.99
C PRO A 126 -2.00 8.78 -2.78
N LYS A 127 -2.20 10.08 -2.57
CA LYS A 127 -1.33 11.12 -3.15
C LYS A 127 -0.05 11.25 -2.32
N LYS A 128 0.95 11.97 -2.84
CA LYS A 128 2.23 12.22 -2.13
C LYS A 128 2.00 12.79 -0.73
N ASP A 129 1.06 13.73 -0.59
CA ASP A 129 0.76 14.36 0.70
C ASP A 129 0.07 13.40 1.69
N ASP A 130 -0.54 12.32 1.21
CA ASP A 130 -1.11 11.30 2.08
C ASP A 130 -0.03 10.49 2.79
N LEU A 131 1.20 10.43 2.26
CA LEU A 131 2.30 9.65 2.86
C LEU A 131 2.88 10.24 4.14
N HIS A 132 2.77 11.56 4.33
CA HIS A 132 3.34 12.26 5.49
C HIS A 132 2.39 12.30 6.69
N SER A 133 1.11 12.03 6.45
CA SER A 133 0.12 11.93 7.51
C SER A 133 0.02 10.48 8.00
N SER A 134 -0.61 10.26 9.15
CA SER A 134 -0.93 8.97 9.79
C SER A 134 -1.79 7.99 8.93
N LYS A 135 -1.72 8.09 7.60
CA LYS A 135 -2.48 7.37 6.57
C LYS A 135 -1.66 6.25 5.92
N GLY A 136 -0.86 5.54 6.71
CA GLY A 136 0.03 4.47 6.27
C GLY A 136 -0.68 3.25 5.69
N THR A 137 0.07 2.15 5.56
CA THR A 137 -0.48 0.84 5.21
C THR A 137 -1.09 0.17 6.44
N TRP A 138 -2.03 -0.74 6.24
CA TRP A 138 -2.67 -1.46 7.35
C TRP A 138 -3.02 -2.91 6.96
N CYS A 139 -3.26 -3.74 7.98
CA CYS A 139 -3.74 -5.10 7.84
C CYS A 139 -4.61 -5.50 9.04
N TYR A 140 -5.27 -6.65 8.97
CA TYR A 140 -5.86 -7.29 10.13
C TYR A 140 -4.85 -8.13 10.89
N VAL A 141 -4.99 -8.15 12.21
CA VAL A 141 -4.22 -9.00 13.13
C VAL A 141 -5.16 -9.54 14.20
N SER A 142 -4.70 -10.46 15.04
CA SER A 142 -5.49 -10.93 16.19
C SER A 142 -5.73 -9.78 17.17
N ASN A 143 -6.90 -9.76 17.83
CA ASN A 143 -7.17 -8.83 18.94
C ASN A 143 -6.26 -9.03 20.17
N LYS A 144 -5.48 -10.12 20.19
CA LYS A 144 -4.44 -10.36 21.18
C LYS A 144 -3.21 -9.48 20.94
N CYS A 145 -3.00 -8.97 19.73
CA CYS A 145 -1.89 -8.08 19.42
C CYS A 145 -1.92 -6.84 20.30
N LYS A 146 -0.82 -6.59 21.03
CA LYS A 146 -0.70 -5.47 21.98
C LYS A 146 0.11 -4.29 21.44
N LEU A 147 0.44 -4.30 20.15
CA LEU A 147 1.12 -3.15 19.53
C LEU A 147 0.24 -1.89 19.63
N PRO A 148 0.82 -0.72 19.97
CA PRO A 148 0.08 0.54 20.01
C PRO A 148 -0.57 0.92 18.66
N SER A 149 -0.06 0.39 17.55
CA SER A 149 -0.60 0.60 16.22
C SER A 149 -1.81 -0.28 15.89
N ALA A 150 -2.18 -1.23 16.76
CA ALA A 150 -3.32 -2.11 16.60
C ALA A 150 -4.54 -1.57 17.34
N THR A 151 -5.65 -1.39 16.62
CA THR A 151 -6.94 -0.96 17.18
C THR A 151 -7.93 -2.12 17.11
N PRO A 152 -8.47 -2.59 18.25
CA PRO A 152 -9.48 -3.64 18.28
C PRO A 152 -10.74 -3.28 17.47
N ILE A 153 -11.28 -4.26 16.75
CA ILE A 153 -12.52 -4.10 16.00
C ILE A 153 -13.67 -4.61 16.87
N PRO A 154 -14.65 -3.76 17.21
CA PRO A 154 -15.74 -4.16 18.11
C PRO A 154 -16.48 -5.41 17.63
N TYR A 155 -16.78 -6.32 18.56
CA TYR A 155 -17.54 -7.57 18.34
C TYR A 155 -16.84 -8.61 17.47
N THR A 156 -15.51 -8.51 17.33
CA THR A 156 -14.68 -9.46 16.60
C THR A 156 -13.51 -9.90 17.45
N ASP A 157 -12.82 -10.94 17.02
CA ASP A 157 -11.54 -11.38 17.57
C ASP A 157 -10.33 -10.74 16.84
N LEU A 158 -10.56 -9.65 16.10
CA LEU A 158 -9.58 -8.98 15.25
C LEU A 158 -9.24 -7.55 15.75
N SER A 159 -8.08 -7.09 15.32
CA SER A 159 -7.65 -5.69 15.36
C SER A 159 -7.22 -5.22 13.97
N ALA A 160 -7.38 -3.93 13.67
CA ALA A 160 -6.73 -3.30 12.54
C ALA A 160 -5.38 -2.71 12.97
N LYS A 161 -4.29 -3.18 12.39
CA LYS A 161 -2.92 -2.72 12.69
C LYS A 161 -2.43 -1.76 11.61
N LEU A 162 -1.94 -0.59 12.01
CA LEU A 162 -1.11 0.25 11.13
C LEU A 162 0.27 -0.37 11.01
N CYS A 163 0.68 -0.65 9.77
CA CYS A 163 1.90 -1.37 9.47
C CYS A 163 3.11 -0.44 9.38
N SER A 164 4.26 -0.95 9.82
CA SER A 164 5.58 -0.36 9.64
C SER A 164 6.17 -0.82 8.31
N ARG A 165 6.67 0.11 7.48
CA ARG A 165 7.31 -0.25 6.20
C ARG A 165 8.59 -1.07 6.40
N GLN A 166 9.27 -0.91 7.53
CA GLN A 166 10.51 -1.59 7.84
C GLN A 166 10.28 -3.05 8.25
N LEU A 167 9.21 -3.30 9.00
CA LEU A 167 8.96 -4.60 9.63
C LEU A 167 7.91 -5.43 8.88
N ASP A 168 6.85 -4.81 8.41
CA ASP A 168 5.73 -5.53 7.81
C ASP A 168 5.89 -5.66 6.28
N GLU A 169 5.43 -6.78 5.74
CA GLU A 169 5.27 -6.95 4.31
C GLU A 169 4.10 -6.09 3.81
N THR A 170 4.36 -5.26 2.79
CA THR A 170 3.36 -4.34 2.25
C THR A 170 3.20 -4.54 0.75
N LEU A 171 2.01 -4.32 0.23
CA LEU A 171 1.73 -4.46 -1.20
C LEU A 171 2.61 -3.52 -2.04
N GLY A 172 2.94 -2.34 -1.50
CA GLY A 172 3.86 -1.39 -2.10
C GLY A 172 5.32 -1.86 -2.19
N LYS A 173 5.72 -2.91 -1.47
CA LYS A 173 7.05 -3.53 -1.61
C LYS A 173 7.17 -4.43 -2.84
N LEU A 174 6.06 -4.92 -3.39
CA LEU A 174 6.08 -5.81 -4.56
C LEU A 174 6.60 -5.09 -5.81
N LEU A 175 7.48 -5.78 -6.55
CA LEU A 175 7.80 -5.41 -7.93
C LEU A 175 6.52 -5.33 -8.76
N ILE A 176 6.55 -4.57 -9.85
CA ILE A 176 5.34 -4.28 -10.63
C ILE A 176 4.78 -5.57 -11.23
N GLU A 177 5.66 -6.41 -11.73
CA GLU A 177 5.43 -7.73 -12.30
C GLU A 177 4.80 -8.68 -11.27
N ASP A 178 5.29 -8.67 -10.03
CA ASP A 178 4.77 -9.52 -8.98
C ASP A 178 3.40 -9.06 -8.50
N ALA A 179 3.16 -7.75 -8.43
CA ALA A 179 1.83 -7.20 -8.16
C ALA A 179 0.83 -7.56 -9.28
N VAL A 180 1.28 -7.54 -10.55
CA VAL A 180 0.48 -7.94 -11.71
C VAL A 180 0.16 -9.44 -11.69
N LYS A 181 1.17 -10.29 -11.44
CA LYS A 181 0.99 -11.74 -11.28
C LYS A 181 0.05 -12.05 -10.12
N LEU A 182 0.18 -11.34 -9.00
CA LEU A 182 -0.71 -11.47 -7.86
C LEU A 182 -2.17 -11.20 -8.27
N GLY A 183 -2.43 -10.08 -8.96
CA GLY A 183 -3.75 -9.75 -9.47
C GLY A 183 -4.34 -10.83 -10.39
N ILE A 184 -3.56 -11.31 -11.37
CA ILE A 184 -4.00 -12.35 -12.31
C ILE A 184 -4.29 -13.67 -11.59
N SER A 185 -3.35 -14.12 -10.77
CA SER A 185 -3.42 -15.42 -10.07
C SER A 185 -4.61 -15.53 -9.11
N GLN A 186 -5.05 -14.40 -8.54
CA GLN A 186 -6.15 -14.33 -7.59
C GLN A 186 -7.45 -13.79 -8.21
N ASN A 187 -7.47 -13.54 -9.52
CA ASN A 187 -8.61 -12.94 -10.23
C ASN A 187 -9.08 -11.63 -9.58
N LEU A 188 -8.12 -10.78 -9.20
CA LEU A 188 -8.34 -9.44 -8.63
C LEU A 188 -8.08 -8.38 -9.70
N ASP A 189 -8.83 -7.28 -9.65
CA ASP A 189 -8.55 -6.14 -10.50
C ASP A 189 -7.15 -5.58 -10.18
N GLN A 190 -6.29 -5.55 -11.19
CA GLN A 190 -4.93 -5.01 -11.08
C GLN A 190 -4.93 -3.50 -10.76
N GLN A 191 -6.00 -2.77 -11.09
CA GLN A 191 -6.19 -1.39 -10.63
C GLN A 191 -6.29 -1.31 -9.12
N MET A 192 -7.02 -2.25 -8.53
CA MET A 192 -7.23 -2.30 -7.09
C MET A 192 -5.93 -2.64 -6.37
N ILE A 193 -5.16 -3.59 -6.91
CA ILE A 193 -3.80 -3.88 -6.44
C ILE A 193 -2.92 -2.63 -6.52
N ALA A 194 -2.80 -2.01 -7.70
CA ALA A 194 -1.93 -0.85 -7.89
C ALA A 194 -2.35 0.36 -7.04
N GLY A 195 -3.65 0.66 -6.95
CA GLY A 195 -4.18 1.75 -6.16
C GLY A 195 -4.05 1.55 -4.64
N HIS A 196 -3.94 0.30 -4.17
CA HIS A 196 -3.61 -0.02 -2.78
C HIS A 196 -2.11 -0.24 -2.53
N ALA A 197 -1.27 -0.27 -3.57
CA ALA A 197 0.17 -0.48 -3.46
C ALA A 197 0.97 0.82 -3.60
N TYR A 198 0.57 1.68 -4.53
CA TYR A 198 1.43 2.74 -5.09
C TYR A 198 0.88 4.15 -4.84
N ILE A 199 1.77 5.14 -4.90
CA ILE A 199 1.38 6.55 -4.87
C ILE A 199 0.64 6.87 -6.16
N TYR A 200 -0.45 7.62 -6.07
CA TYR A 200 -1.24 8.03 -7.22
C TYR A 200 -0.86 9.43 -7.71
N ARG A 201 -0.65 9.56 -9.03
CA ARG A 201 -0.52 10.84 -9.73
C ARG A 201 -1.63 10.94 -10.77
N ASP A 202 -2.53 11.89 -10.57
CA ASP A 202 -3.69 12.11 -11.45
C ASP A 202 -3.25 12.90 -12.70
N MET A 203 -3.08 12.19 -13.82
CA MET A 203 -2.49 12.72 -15.06
C MET A 203 -2.82 11.79 -16.23
N ASN A 204 -3.03 12.36 -17.43
CA ASN A 204 -3.13 11.52 -18.62
C ASN A 204 -1.75 10.99 -19.01
N VAL A 205 -1.65 9.71 -19.42
CA VAL A 205 -0.38 9.13 -19.87
C VAL A 205 0.22 9.91 -21.05
N SER A 206 -0.61 10.50 -21.91
CA SER A 206 -0.11 11.35 -23.01
C SER A 206 0.58 12.64 -22.55
N GLU A 207 0.36 13.06 -21.31
CA GLU A 207 0.99 14.25 -20.71
C GLU A 207 2.31 13.90 -19.99
N VAL A 208 2.64 12.62 -19.87
CA VAL A 208 3.89 12.14 -19.25
C VAL A 208 5.04 12.31 -20.24
N THR A 209 5.59 13.52 -20.27
CA THR A 209 6.83 13.82 -21.01
C THR A 209 8.04 13.16 -20.34
N GLU A 210 9.16 13.05 -21.05
CA GLU A 210 10.40 12.48 -20.50
C GLU A 210 10.88 13.18 -19.21
N PRO A 211 10.88 14.53 -19.10
CA PRO A 211 11.21 15.20 -17.84
C PRO A 211 10.26 14.84 -16.69
N VAL A 212 8.96 14.70 -16.96
CA VAL A 212 7.97 14.29 -15.95
C VAL A 212 8.20 12.84 -15.53
N LEU A 213 8.51 11.95 -16.47
CA LEU A 213 8.83 10.57 -16.16
C LEU A 213 10.09 10.48 -15.29
N GLN A 214 11.15 11.22 -15.62
CA GLN A 214 12.38 11.28 -14.83
C GLN A 214 12.13 11.84 -13.42
N GLU A 215 11.29 12.86 -13.29
CA GLU A 215 10.85 13.36 -11.97
C GLU A 215 10.20 12.25 -11.13
N ILE A 216 9.31 11.45 -11.73
CA ILE A 216 8.63 10.35 -11.05
C ILE A 216 9.65 9.28 -10.64
N MET A 217 10.53 8.85 -11.56
CA MET A 217 11.55 7.83 -11.30
C MET A 217 12.46 8.25 -10.13
N ASN A 218 12.96 9.48 -10.15
CA ASN A 218 13.85 10.03 -9.12
C ASN A 218 13.15 10.16 -7.75
N ALA A 219 11.85 10.46 -7.73
CA ALA A 219 11.10 10.61 -6.49
C ALA A 219 10.89 9.27 -5.74
N GLN A 220 11.05 8.13 -6.43
CA GLN A 220 10.72 6.81 -5.91
C GLN A 220 11.90 5.99 -5.38
N GLU A 221 13.14 6.50 -5.41
CA GLU A 221 14.29 5.76 -4.87
C GLU A 221 14.02 5.30 -3.42
N GLY A 222 13.80 3.99 -3.26
CA GLY A 222 13.53 3.34 -1.98
C GLY A 222 12.12 3.47 -1.38
N LYS A 223 11.11 4.04 -2.09
CA LYS A 223 9.82 4.45 -1.48
C LYS A 223 8.55 3.77 -2.01
N GLY A 224 8.67 2.82 -2.93
CA GLY A 224 7.55 2.10 -3.57
C GLY A 224 7.40 2.48 -5.05
N GLY A 225 6.25 2.15 -5.64
CA GLY A 225 5.89 2.57 -7.00
C GLY A 225 4.96 3.79 -7.04
N THR A 226 4.82 4.40 -8.21
CA THR A 226 3.83 5.42 -8.56
C THR A 226 2.91 4.90 -9.67
N LEU A 227 1.60 4.95 -9.43
CA LEU A 227 0.55 4.76 -10.42
C LEU A 227 0.19 6.12 -11.03
N VAL A 228 0.44 6.28 -12.33
CA VAL A 228 0.00 7.44 -13.11
C VAL A 228 -1.23 7.03 -13.90
N SER A 229 -2.36 7.65 -13.63
CA SER A 229 -3.61 7.40 -14.35
C SER A 229 -4.50 8.64 -14.26
N ASN A 230 -5.48 8.73 -15.15
CA ASN A 230 -6.45 9.83 -15.19
C ASN A 230 -7.76 9.37 -14.54
N SER A 231 -8.14 10.02 -13.45
CA SER A 231 -9.36 9.70 -12.70
C SER A 231 -10.64 9.86 -13.52
N LYS A 232 -10.60 10.65 -14.61
CA LYS A 232 -11.72 10.83 -15.54
C LYS A 232 -11.80 9.74 -16.62
N GLU A 233 -10.75 8.97 -16.81
CA GLU A 233 -10.65 7.91 -17.82
C GLU A 233 -10.34 6.57 -17.13
N MET A 234 -11.33 6.01 -16.44
CA MET A 234 -11.16 4.78 -15.64
C MET A 234 -10.59 3.58 -16.42
N HIS A 235 -10.78 3.55 -17.74
CA HIS A 235 -10.25 2.52 -18.65
C HIS A 235 -9.17 3.06 -19.61
N GLY A 236 -8.69 4.29 -19.40
CA GLY A 236 -7.60 4.88 -20.16
C GLY A 236 -6.27 4.19 -19.84
N LYS A 237 -5.26 4.42 -20.67
CA LYS A 237 -3.90 3.94 -20.40
C LYS A 237 -3.43 4.44 -19.03
N ARG A 238 -2.56 3.67 -18.39
CA ARG A 238 -1.92 4.05 -17.13
C ARG A 238 -0.47 3.57 -17.12
N LEU A 239 0.36 4.26 -16.35
CA LEU A 239 1.74 3.84 -16.10
C LEU A 239 1.89 3.41 -14.64
N VAL A 240 2.71 2.40 -14.42
CA VAL A 240 3.27 2.10 -13.10
C VAL A 240 4.78 2.27 -13.19
N VAL A 241 5.32 3.15 -12.34
CA VAL A 241 6.73 3.54 -12.32
C VAL A 241 7.34 3.15 -10.98
N ARG A 242 8.46 2.43 -10.96
CA ARG A 242 9.17 2.08 -9.74
C ARG A 242 10.68 2.15 -9.97
N GLY A 243 11.33 3.14 -9.37
CA GLY A 243 12.72 3.45 -9.74
C GLY A 243 12.80 3.74 -11.23
N HIS A 244 13.65 3.01 -11.95
CA HIS A 244 13.80 3.15 -13.40
C HIS A 244 12.85 2.26 -14.23
N SER A 245 12.21 1.28 -13.58
CA SER A 245 11.29 0.37 -14.26
C SER A 245 9.95 1.05 -14.54
N VAL A 246 9.51 1.00 -15.80
CA VAL A 246 8.27 1.62 -16.25
C VAL A 246 7.43 0.62 -17.02
N TYR A 247 6.17 0.50 -16.61
CA TYR A 247 5.19 -0.40 -17.19
C TYR A 247 3.97 0.37 -17.68
N GLU A 248 3.57 0.14 -18.92
CA GLU A 248 2.28 0.58 -19.45
C GLU A 248 1.23 -0.50 -19.22
N HIS A 249 0.07 -0.11 -18.69
CA HIS A 249 -1.09 -0.97 -18.59
C HIS A 249 -2.19 -0.44 -19.50
N THR A 250 -2.76 -1.32 -20.32
CA THR A 250 -3.87 -1.00 -21.23
C THR A 250 -5.07 -1.88 -20.89
N PHE A 251 -6.25 -1.28 -20.75
CA PHE A 251 -7.46 -2.03 -20.41
C PHE A 251 -7.85 -2.99 -21.52
N ASN A 252 -7.96 -4.29 -21.20
CA ASN A 252 -8.31 -5.32 -22.15
C ASN A 252 -9.84 -5.53 -22.17
N LYS A 253 -10.50 -4.89 -23.14
CA LYS A 253 -11.96 -4.98 -23.32
C LYS A 253 -12.45 -6.36 -23.76
N THR A 254 -11.56 -7.21 -24.26
CA THR A 254 -11.92 -8.55 -24.77
C THR A 254 -11.85 -9.62 -23.69
N TRP A 255 -11.26 -9.29 -22.53
CA TRP A 255 -11.13 -10.23 -21.42
C TRP A 255 -12.49 -10.54 -20.79
N VAL A 256 -12.75 -11.83 -20.59
CA VAL A 256 -13.96 -12.32 -19.93
C VAL A 256 -13.67 -12.46 -18.43
N GLY A 257 -14.31 -11.64 -17.60
CA GLY A 257 -14.14 -11.70 -16.14
C GLY A 257 -14.16 -10.32 -15.49
N HIS A 258 -13.36 -10.16 -14.42
CA HIS A 258 -13.10 -8.85 -13.82
C HIS A 258 -12.20 -8.00 -14.73
N ALA A 259 -12.09 -6.72 -14.43
CA ALA A 259 -11.25 -5.79 -15.17
C ALA A 259 -9.81 -6.33 -15.31
N HIS A 260 -9.38 -6.53 -16.57
CA HIS A 260 -8.05 -7.02 -16.91
C HIS A 260 -7.28 -5.94 -17.65
N TRP A 261 -5.98 -5.88 -17.38
CA TRP A 261 -5.09 -4.93 -18.02
C TRP A 261 -3.90 -5.68 -18.61
N ASP A 262 -3.68 -5.48 -19.91
CA ASP A 262 -2.48 -5.94 -20.57
C ASP A 262 -1.31 -5.10 -20.07
N VAL A 263 -0.24 -5.76 -19.61
CA VAL A 263 0.92 -5.09 -19.00
C VAL A 263 2.13 -5.26 -19.89
N LYS A 264 2.74 -4.13 -20.26
CA LYS A 264 3.93 -4.09 -21.11
C LYS A 264 5.04 -3.29 -20.42
N CYS A 265 6.20 -3.91 -20.23
CA CYS A 265 7.40 -3.15 -19.85
C CYS A 265 7.79 -2.22 -21.00
N ILE A 266 8.07 -0.96 -20.67
CA ILE A 266 8.54 0.05 -21.62
C ILE A 266 9.91 0.63 -21.25
N ARG A 267 10.45 0.35 -20.05
CA ARG A 267 11.79 0.75 -19.62
C ARG A 267 12.30 -0.09 -18.43
N ASP A 268 13.59 -0.45 -18.46
CA ASP A 268 14.39 -1.05 -17.39
C ASP A 268 13.69 -2.13 -16.54
N CYS A 269 13.26 -3.16 -17.24
CA CYS A 269 12.97 -4.50 -16.72
C CYS A 269 14.16 -5.42 -17.05
#